data_AF-A0A8D3B7M8-F1
#
_entry.id   AF-A0A8D3B7M8-F1
#
_cell.length_a   1.000
_cell.length_b   1.000
_cell.length_c   1.000
_cell.angle_alpha   90.00
_cell.angle_beta   90.00
_cell.angle_gamma   90.00
#
_symmetry.space_group_name_H-M   'P 1'
#
loop_
_entity.id
_entity.type
_entity.pdbx_description
1 polymer ?
#
loop_
_entity_poly.entity_id
_entity_poly.type
_entity_poly.pdbx_seq_one_letter_code
_entity_poly.pdbx_strand_id
1 'polypeptide(L)'
;MRNLHTLNVAAHNTADDLWVSFLGKVCDLSPLMTRYRGDILLLPIMEFAGKDIGSWFDPETKDILKHVDPLTNCVRYYTPRGRFVHVPPGGPCSDWDSDTGQPWWRDPGYEVGLLTAKARWIRVVNTLTSQEQQLEVCSEETLAEILQRYLRYNGHAHSYTWKHNGAILDMSRTLVQNNVPDNDRELEQLRLDRDLYVPSILLHFNDDLTEA
;
A
#
# COMPACT_ATOMS: atom_id res chain seq x y z
N MET A 1 5.71 8.59 -1.45
CA MET A 1 4.37 8.04 -1.19
C MET A 1 4.47 7.11 0.00
N ARG A 2 3.44 7.04 0.85
CA ARG A 2 3.44 6.19 2.04
C ARG A 2 3.13 4.74 1.65
N ASN A 3 3.81 3.76 2.26
CA ASN A 3 3.43 2.36 2.15
C ASN A 3 2.18 2.08 3.02
N LEU A 4 1.20 1.38 2.46
CA LEU A 4 -0.09 1.11 3.07
C LEU A 4 -0.32 -0.39 3.16
N HIS A 5 -0.94 -0.78 4.27
CA HIS A 5 -1.34 -2.17 4.51
C HIS A 5 -2.67 -2.48 3.82
N THR A 6 -2.89 -3.75 3.48
CA THR A 6 -4.15 -4.24 2.89
C THR A 6 -5.36 -3.94 3.80
N LEU A 7 -5.20 -4.02 5.12
CA LEU A 7 -6.26 -3.67 6.08
C LEU A 7 -6.60 -2.17 6.06
N ASN A 8 -5.63 -1.30 5.75
CA ASN A 8 -5.92 0.12 5.60
C ASN A 8 -6.85 0.33 4.42
N VAL A 9 -6.55 -0.31 3.27
CA VAL A 9 -7.42 -0.28 2.09
C VAL A 9 -8.82 -0.82 2.42
N ALA A 10 -8.90 -1.96 3.12
CA ALA A 10 -10.16 -2.60 3.47
C ALA A 10 -11.06 -1.77 4.40
N ALA A 11 -10.50 -0.83 5.15
CA ALA A 11 -11.27 0.09 6.00
C ALA A 11 -12.03 1.15 5.17
N HIS A 12 -11.55 1.47 3.97
CA HIS A 12 -12.12 2.46 3.06
C HIS A 12 -12.98 1.75 1.99
N ASN A 13 -14.15 1.26 2.41
CA ASN A 13 -15.01 0.36 1.61
C ASN A 13 -16.43 0.89 1.35
N THR A 14 -16.67 2.19 1.50
CA THR A 14 -18.00 2.80 1.33
C THR A 14 -18.03 3.75 0.14
N ALA A 15 -19.22 4.19 -0.31
CA ALA A 15 -19.33 5.07 -1.47
C ALA A 15 -18.70 6.47 -1.27
N ASP A 16 -18.70 6.96 -0.02
CA ASP A 16 -18.11 8.27 0.34
C ASP A 16 -16.63 8.16 0.74
N ASP A 17 -16.13 6.93 0.94
CA ASP A 17 -14.76 6.62 1.34
C ASP A 17 -14.36 5.26 0.73
N LEU A 18 -13.91 5.30 -0.53
CA LEU A 18 -13.67 4.14 -1.38
C LEU A 18 -12.22 4.08 -1.83
N TRP A 19 -11.46 3.13 -1.29
CA TRP A 19 -10.11 2.85 -1.78
C TRP A 19 -10.06 1.50 -2.49
N VAL A 20 -9.15 1.39 -3.46
CA VAL A 20 -8.82 0.13 -4.11
C VAL A 20 -7.30 0.00 -4.22
N SER A 21 -6.82 -1.23 -4.35
CA SER A 21 -5.41 -1.49 -4.64
C SER A 21 -5.24 -2.24 -5.96
N PHE A 22 -4.21 -1.90 -6.73
CA PHE A 22 -3.84 -2.61 -7.95
C PHE A 22 -2.41 -2.25 -8.36
N LEU A 23 -1.70 -3.20 -8.95
CA LEU A 23 -0.33 -2.99 -9.47
C LEU A 23 0.62 -2.36 -8.43
N GLY A 24 0.45 -2.71 -7.15
CA GLY A 24 1.26 -2.17 -6.03
C GLY A 24 0.92 -0.74 -5.62
N LYS A 25 -0.16 -0.16 -6.13
CA LYS A 25 -0.66 1.18 -5.78
C LYS A 25 -1.94 1.09 -4.98
N VAL A 26 -2.17 2.10 -4.15
CA VAL A 26 -3.46 2.33 -3.47
C VAL A 26 -4.03 3.63 -3.99
N CYS A 27 -5.27 3.57 -4.48
CA CYS A 27 -5.97 4.72 -5.02
C CYS A 27 -7.25 5.02 -4.24
N ASP A 28 -7.47 6.29 -3.92
CA ASP A 28 -8.72 6.81 -3.38
C ASP A 28 -9.63 7.21 -4.53
N LEU A 29 -10.73 6.48 -4.73
CA LEU A 29 -11.71 6.72 -5.78
C LEU A 29 -12.96 7.44 -5.27
N SER A 30 -12.98 7.93 -4.03
CA SER A 30 -14.09 8.73 -3.49
C SER A 30 -14.40 9.97 -4.34
N PRO A 31 -13.42 10.70 -4.90
CA PRO A 31 -13.69 11.80 -5.83
C PRO A 31 -14.34 11.32 -7.13
N LEU A 32 -14.01 10.11 -7.61
CA LEU A 32 -14.62 9.50 -8.78
C LEU A 32 -16.09 9.14 -8.50
N MET A 33 -16.38 8.57 -7.32
CA MET A 33 -17.76 8.28 -6.89
C MET A 33 -18.60 9.55 -6.82
N THR A 34 -18.01 10.65 -6.34
CA THR A 34 -18.67 11.96 -6.26
C THR A 34 -18.96 12.52 -7.64
N ARG A 35 -17.99 12.45 -8.57
CA ARG A 35 -18.12 12.99 -9.93
C ARG A 35 -19.19 12.28 -10.76
N TYR A 36 -19.32 10.96 -10.62
CA TYR A 36 -20.25 10.14 -11.39
C TYR A 36 -21.45 9.65 -10.56
N ARG A 37 -21.82 10.40 -9.51
CA ARG A 37 -22.81 9.96 -8.52
C ARG A 37 -24.13 9.52 -9.18
N GLY A 38 -24.55 8.29 -8.88
CA GLY A 38 -25.78 7.70 -9.41
C GLY A 38 -25.63 7.01 -10.77
N ASP A 39 -24.45 7.05 -11.38
CA ASP A 39 -24.16 6.30 -12.61
C ASP A 39 -24.00 4.80 -12.31
N ILE A 40 -24.67 3.97 -13.10
CA ILE A 40 -24.59 2.51 -13.03
C ILE A 40 -23.16 1.99 -13.28
N LEU A 41 -22.33 2.75 -13.98
CA LEU A 41 -20.93 2.42 -14.25
C LEU A 41 -20.04 2.44 -13.00
N LEU A 42 -20.54 2.98 -11.88
CA LEU A 42 -19.83 2.90 -10.60
C LEU A 42 -20.04 1.58 -9.88
N LEU A 43 -21.08 0.79 -10.23
CA LEU A 43 -21.43 -0.43 -9.51
C LEU A 43 -20.28 -1.46 -9.46
N PRO A 44 -19.55 -1.76 -10.56
CA PRO A 44 -18.45 -2.71 -10.48
C PRO A 44 -17.29 -2.20 -9.60
N ILE A 45 -17.04 -0.90 -9.56
CA ILE A 45 -16.00 -0.32 -8.70
C ILE A 45 -16.44 -0.40 -7.23
N MET A 46 -17.70 -0.07 -6.95
CA MET A 46 -18.28 -0.12 -5.61
C MET A 46 -18.32 -1.54 -5.03
N GLU A 47 -18.59 -2.57 -5.84
CA GLU A 47 -18.53 -3.98 -5.43
C GLU A 47 -17.13 -4.39 -4.93
N PHE A 48 -16.08 -3.72 -5.41
CA PHE A 48 -14.69 -3.98 -5.07
C PHE A 48 -14.06 -2.92 -4.17
N ALA A 49 -14.88 -2.08 -3.54
CA ALA A 49 -14.45 -1.14 -2.52
C ALA A 49 -13.67 -1.85 -1.40
N GLY A 50 -12.49 -1.33 -1.07
CA GLY A 50 -11.58 -1.87 -0.07
C GLY A 50 -10.82 -3.14 -0.48
N LYS A 51 -10.83 -3.52 -1.77
CA LYS A 51 -10.21 -4.77 -2.27
C LYS A 51 -9.02 -4.51 -3.19
N ASP A 52 -8.25 -5.57 -3.43
CA ASP A 52 -7.30 -5.62 -4.54
C ASP A 52 -8.04 -5.98 -5.84
N ILE A 53 -7.89 -5.12 -6.84
CA ILE A 53 -8.41 -5.28 -8.19
C ILE A 53 -7.27 -5.50 -9.19
N GLY A 54 -6.10 -5.94 -8.73
CA GLY A 54 -4.93 -6.20 -9.59
C GLY A 54 -5.24 -7.19 -10.72
N SER A 55 -6.15 -8.13 -10.49
CA SER A 55 -6.64 -9.08 -11.50
C SER A 55 -7.34 -8.45 -12.71
N TRP A 56 -7.72 -7.17 -12.65
CA TRP A 56 -8.33 -6.46 -13.78
C TRP A 56 -7.28 -5.95 -14.78
N PHE A 57 -6.03 -5.87 -14.36
CA PHE A 57 -4.97 -5.18 -15.08
C PHE A 57 -3.94 -6.15 -15.65
N ASP A 58 -3.42 -5.78 -16.81
CA ASP A 58 -2.22 -6.36 -17.37
C ASP A 58 -0.98 -5.73 -16.70
N PRO A 59 -0.09 -6.52 -16.07
CA PRO A 59 1.06 -5.98 -15.34
C PRO A 59 2.12 -5.34 -16.24
N GLU A 60 2.19 -5.71 -17.52
CA GLU A 60 3.15 -5.16 -18.49
C GLU A 60 2.65 -3.83 -19.06
N THR A 61 1.41 -3.81 -19.54
CA THR A 61 0.84 -2.61 -20.18
C THR A 61 0.29 -1.59 -19.18
N LYS A 62 0.07 -2.01 -17.92
CA LYS A 62 -0.58 -1.22 -16.86
C LYS A 62 -1.96 -0.70 -17.26
N ASP A 63 -2.61 -1.41 -18.18
CA ASP A 63 -3.95 -1.13 -18.68
C ASP A 63 -4.89 -2.28 -18.28
N ILE A 64 -6.20 -2.07 -18.41
CA ILE A 64 -7.17 -3.15 -18.18
C ILE A 64 -6.93 -4.28 -19.18
N LEU A 65 -7.05 -5.53 -18.72
CA LEU A 65 -6.92 -6.74 -19.54
C LEU A 65 -7.82 -6.64 -20.78
N LYS A 66 -7.36 -7.16 -21.90
CA LYS A 66 -8.10 -7.15 -23.17
C LYS A 66 -8.36 -8.57 -23.66
N HIS A 67 -9.47 -8.74 -24.37
CA HIS A 67 -9.82 -9.98 -25.05
C HIS A 67 -10.32 -9.69 -26.46
N VAL A 68 -10.29 -10.69 -27.34
CA VAL A 68 -10.94 -10.62 -28.64
C VAL A 68 -12.39 -11.06 -28.45
N ASP A 69 -13.32 -10.17 -28.73
CA ASP A 69 -14.75 -10.46 -28.69
C ASP A 69 -15.10 -11.49 -29.78
N PRO A 70 -15.67 -12.66 -29.45
CA PRO A 70 -15.85 -13.74 -30.41
C PRO A 70 -16.92 -13.45 -31.46
N LEU A 71 -17.80 -12.47 -31.22
CA LEU A 71 -18.88 -12.12 -32.14
C LEU A 71 -18.41 -11.07 -33.17
N THR A 72 -17.65 -10.08 -32.71
CA THR A 72 -17.23 -8.93 -33.52
C THR A 72 -15.79 -9.01 -33.98
N ASN A 73 -14.98 -9.93 -33.42
CA ASN A 73 -13.53 -10.04 -33.60
C ASN A 73 -12.75 -8.76 -33.26
N CYS A 74 -13.38 -7.83 -32.53
CA CYS A 74 -12.73 -6.62 -32.06
C CYS A 74 -12.01 -6.87 -30.72
N VAL A 75 -10.87 -6.21 -30.53
CA VAL A 75 -10.19 -6.20 -29.22
C VAL A 75 -10.94 -5.26 -28.29
N ARG A 76 -11.35 -5.76 -27.12
CA ARG A 76 -12.11 -5.02 -26.11
C ARG A 76 -11.54 -5.25 -24.72
N TYR A 77 -11.79 -4.31 -23.80
CA TYR A 77 -11.50 -4.53 -22.39
C TYR A 77 -12.29 -5.71 -21.82
N TYR A 78 -11.63 -6.49 -20.97
CA TYR A 78 -12.19 -7.65 -20.31
C TYR A 78 -12.82 -7.22 -18.98
N THR A 79 -14.14 -7.05 -18.98
CA THR A 79 -14.91 -6.54 -17.84
C THR A 79 -16.02 -7.54 -17.43
N PRO A 80 -15.67 -8.70 -16.85
CA PRO A 80 -16.62 -9.79 -16.57
C PRO A 80 -17.70 -9.43 -15.54
N ARG A 81 -17.49 -8.38 -14.75
CA ARG A 81 -18.45 -7.83 -13.76
C ARG A 81 -19.30 -6.69 -14.32
N GLY A 82 -19.17 -6.40 -15.62
CA GLY A 82 -19.83 -5.27 -16.28
C GLY A 82 -18.89 -4.10 -16.54
N ARG A 83 -19.32 -3.23 -17.46
CA ARG A 83 -18.59 -2.01 -17.83
C ARG A 83 -18.58 -1.03 -16.65
N PHE A 84 -17.45 -0.37 -16.45
CA PHE A 84 -17.29 0.66 -15.43
C PHE A 84 -16.78 1.99 -16.01
N VAL A 85 -16.70 3.02 -15.18
CA VAL A 85 -16.32 4.39 -15.58
C VAL A 85 -15.00 4.41 -16.36
N HIS A 86 -14.96 5.22 -17.44
CA HIS A 86 -13.86 5.34 -18.41
C HIS A 86 -13.61 4.11 -19.30
N VAL A 87 -14.35 3.01 -19.15
CA VAL A 87 -14.32 1.90 -20.12
C VAL A 87 -15.30 2.21 -21.27
N PRO A 88 -14.82 2.29 -22.53
CA PRO A 88 -15.67 2.56 -23.68
C PRO A 88 -16.68 1.43 -23.90
N PRO A 89 -17.85 1.74 -24.49
CA PRO A 89 -18.84 0.75 -24.85
C PRO A 89 -18.33 -0.19 -25.95
N GLY A 90 -18.88 -1.40 -26.02
CA GLY A 90 -18.44 -2.40 -27.00
C GLY A 90 -18.75 -2.04 -28.45
N GLY A 91 -19.71 -1.14 -28.68
CA GLY A 91 -20.14 -0.72 -30.01
C GLY A 91 -20.43 0.77 -30.09
N PRO A 92 -20.75 1.27 -31.28
CA PRO A 92 -21.08 2.68 -31.48
C PRO A 92 -22.34 3.05 -30.70
N CYS A 93 -22.29 4.19 -30.02
CA CYS A 93 -23.39 4.74 -29.25
C CYS A 93 -23.30 6.27 -29.25
N SER A 94 -24.44 6.93 -29.10
CA SER A 94 -24.54 8.41 -29.13
C SER A 94 -24.48 9.04 -27.73
N ASP A 95 -24.51 8.24 -26.68
CA ASP A 95 -24.56 8.64 -25.27
C ASP A 95 -23.20 8.50 -24.55
N TRP A 96 -22.14 8.17 -25.29
CA TRP A 96 -20.78 8.10 -24.78
C TRP A 96 -19.94 9.28 -25.26
N ASP A 97 -19.40 10.03 -24.31
CA ASP A 97 -18.39 11.04 -24.60
C ASP A 97 -17.02 10.38 -24.80
N SER A 98 -16.41 10.59 -25.97
CA SER A 98 -15.06 10.10 -26.25
C SER A 98 -13.96 10.96 -25.64
N ASP A 99 -14.27 12.17 -25.17
CA ASP A 99 -13.33 13.08 -24.53
C ASP A 99 -13.29 12.88 -23.01
N THR A 100 -13.16 11.62 -22.57
CA THR A 100 -13.05 11.29 -21.14
C THR A 100 -11.71 11.68 -20.51
N GLY A 101 -10.81 12.30 -21.28
CA GLY A 101 -9.44 12.56 -20.87
C GLY A 101 -8.69 11.28 -20.50
N GLN A 102 -7.93 11.33 -19.40
CA GLN A 102 -7.16 10.20 -18.90
C GLN A 102 -8.06 9.26 -18.06
N PRO A 103 -8.04 7.93 -18.29
CA PRO A 103 -8.80 7.01 -17.47
C PRO A 103 -8.29 7.03 -16.03
N TRP A 104 -9.17 6.71 -15.06
CA TRP A 104 -8.88 6.93 -13.64
C TRP A 104 -7.73 6.04 -13.16
N TRP A 105 -7.57 4.85 -13.74
CA TRP A 105 -6.47 3.92 -13.42
C TRP A 105 -5.11 4.38 -13.91
N ARG A 106 -5.05 5.46 -14.71
CA ARG A 106 -3.81 6.08 -15.15
C ARG A 106 -3.59 7.46 -14.54
N ASP A 107 -4.56 8.01 -13.83
CA ASP A 107 -4.49 9.36 -13.27
C ASP A 107 -3.81 9.33 -11.88
N PRO A 108 -2.60 9.91 -11.72
CA PRO A 108 -1.90 9.95 -10.44
C PRO A 108 -2.65 10.73 -9.36
N GLY A 109 -3.63 11.56 -9.73
CA GLY A 109 -4.44 12.34 -8.79
C GLY A 109 -5.26 11.47 -7.82
N TYR A 110 -5.50 10.20 -8.15
CA TYR A 110 -6.16 9.26 -7.25
C TYR A 110 -5.16 8.46 -6.36
N GLU A 111 -3.85 8.51 -6.63
CA GLU A 111 -2.86 7.69 -5.90
C GLU A 111 -2.58 8.26 -4.51
N VAL A 112 -2.91 7.51 -3.46
CA VAL A 112 -2.68 7.90 -2.06
C VAL A 112 -1.47 7.19 -1.43
N GLY A 113 -1.02 6.09 -2.03
CA GLY A 113 0.13 5.35 -1.52
C GLY A 113 0.50 4.12 -2.34
N LEU A 114 1.45 3.36 -1.82
CA LEU A 114 1.86 2.06 -2.38
C LEU A 114 1.36 0.94 -1.48
N LEU A 115 0.89 -0.16 -2.06
CA LEU A 115 0.51 -1.35 -1.30
C LEU A 115 1.78 -2.11 -0.92
N THR A 116 1.96 -2.41 0.37
CA THR A 116 3.11 -3.22 0.81
C THR A 116 3.04 -4.63 0.23
N ALA A 117 4.17 -5.17 -0.22
CA ALA A 117 4.25 -6.57 -0.63
C ALA A 117 4.25 -7.49 0.59
N LYS A 118 4.82 -7.04 1.72
CA LYS A 118 4.81 -7.78 2.98
C LYS A 118 4.98 -6.87 4.20
N ALA A 119 4.01 -6.95 5.11
CA ALA A 119 4.12 -6.38 6.45
C ALA A 119 4.75 -7.37 7.44
N ARG A 120 5.46 -6.85 8.44
CA ARG A 120 6.07 -7.63 9.51
C ARG A 120 6.15 -6.80 10.80
N TRP A 121 6.20 -7.47 11.93
CA TRP A 121 6.40 -6.82 13.22
C TRP A 121 7.88 -6.58 13.51
N ILE A 122 8.16 -5.47 14.17
CA ILE A 122 9.43 -5.17 14.83
C ILE A 122 9.16 -4.68 16.26
N ARG A 123 10.13 -4.85 17.15
CA ARG A 123 10.13 -4.29 18.50
C ARG A 123 11.16 -3.17 18.57
N VAL A 124 10.72 -1.95 18.84
CA VAL A 124 11.63 -0.82 19.10
C VAL A 124 11.77 -0.66 20.60
N VAL A 125 12.99 -0.86 21.12
CA VAL A 125 13.27 -0.86 22.56
C VAL A 125 14.17 0.32 22.88
N ASN A 126 13.67 1.25 23.70
CA ASN A 126 14.49 2.32 24.26
C ASN A 126 15.34 1.76 25.40
N THR A 127 16.66 1.71 25.21
CA THR A 127 17.55 1.11 26.22
C THR A 127 17.73 1.99 27.45
N LEU A 128 17.45 3.30 27.35
CA LEU A 128 17.53 4.23 28.48
C LEU A 128 16.33 4.09 29.41
N THR A 129 15.12 3.98 28.85
CA THR A 129 13.86 3.94 29.63
C THR A 129 13.30 2.52 29.80
N SER A 130 13.89 1.52 29.13
CA SER A 130 13.38 0.14 29.02
C SER A 130 11.97 0.04 28.42
N GLN A 131 11.48 1.11 27.77
CA GLN A 131 10.20 1.09 27.08
C GLN A 131 10.32 0.34 25.76
N GLU A 132 9.35 -0.51 25.49
CA GLU A 132 9.24 -1.27 24.26
C GLU A 132 7.97 -0.88 23.51
N GLN A 133 8.10 -0.69 22.20
CA GLN A 133 6.98 -0.47 21.31
C GLN A 133 7.04 -1.46 20.15
N GLN A 134 5.96 -2.21 19.96
CA GLN A 134 5.78 -3.00 18.75
C GLN A 134 5.26 -2.12 17.63
N LEU A 135 5.88 -2.22 16.45
CA LEU A 135 5.46 -1.56 15.23
C LEU A 135 5.32 -2.60 14.12
N GLU A 136 4.19 -2.54 13.42
CA GLU A 136 4.02 -3.25 12.15
C GLU A 136 4.58 -2.38 11.03
N VAL A 137 5.55 -2.88 10.29
CA VAL A 137 6.30 -2.15 9.26
C VAL A 137 6.23 -2.88 7.93
N CYS A 138 6.32 -2.11 6.85
CA CYS A 138 6.35 -2.65 5.49
C CYS A 138 7.80 -3.02 5.14
N SER A 139 8.01 -4.11 4.41
CA SER A 139 9.36 -4.57 4.05
C SER A 139 10.13 -3.57 3.19
N GLU A 140 9.40 -2.69 2.49
CA GLU A 140 9.92 -1.65 1.61
C GLU A 140 10.21 -0.33 2.35
N GLU A 141 9.76 -0.17 3.60
CA GLU A 141 10.02 1.04 4.39
C GLU A 141 11.52 1.15 4.72
N THR A 142 12.05 2.35 4.51
CA THR A 142 13.35 2.77 5.03
C THR A 142 13.28 2.98 6.53
N LEU A 143 14.41 2.86 7.21
CA LEU A 143 14.45 3.10 8.65
C LEU A 143 14.06 4.53 9.03
N ALA A 144 14.32 5.52 8.16
CA ALA A 144 13.85 6.89 8.33
C ALA A 144 12.30 6.99 8.34
N GLU A 145 11.61 6.28 7.46
CA GLU A 145 10.13 6.23 7.45
C GLU A 145 9.58 5.55 8.71
N ILE A 146 10.24 4.49 9.17
CA ILE A 146 9.92 3.81 10.44
C ILE A 146 10.10 4.77 11.62
N LEU A 147 11.21 5.52 11.66
CA LEU A 147 11.48 6.55 12.66
C LEU A 147 10.35 7.59 12.69
N GLN A 148 9.94 8.13 11.53
CA GLN A 148 8.84 9.10 11.45
C GLN A 148 7.55 8.59 12.12
N ARG A 149 7.24 7.29 11.95
CA ARG A 149 6.07 6.68 12.60
C ARG A 149 6.27 6.50 14.11
N TYR A 150 7.50 6.21 14.54
CA TYR A 150 7.87 6.02 15.95
C TYR A 150 7.88 7.32 16.76
N LEU A 151 8.07 8.49 16.13
CA LEU A 151 8.13 9.79 16.82
C LEU A 151 6.90 10.11 17.69
N ARG A 152 5.74 9.49 17.40
CA ARG A 152 4.54 9.63 18.26
C ARG A 152 4.73 9.09 19.68
N TYR A 153 5.66 8.14 19.86
CA TYR A 153 5.98 7.52 21.14
C TYR A 153 7.16 8.21 21.82
N ASN A 154 8.09 8.75 21.02
CA ASN A 154 9.24 9.52 21.50
C ASN A 154 9.61 10.60 20.47
N GLY A 155 9.22 11.85 20.75
CA GLY A 155 9.49 12.99 19.86
C GLY A 155 10.98 13.31 19.67
N HIS A 156 11.83 12.83 20.57
CA HIS A 156 13.28 13.02 20.51
C HIS A 156 14.01 11.82 19.87
N ALA A 157 13.29 10.86 19.26
CA ALA A 157 13.91 9.67 18.68
C ALA A 157 14.90 9.95 17.53
N HIS A 158 14.93 11.18 17.01
CA HIS A 158 15.97 11.67 16.09
C HIS A 158 17.37 11.69 16.70
N SER A 159 17.45 11.97 18.01
CA SER A 159 18.69 12.03 18.79
C SER A 159 19.16 10.65 19.29
N TYR A 160 18.50 9.57 18.86
CA TYR A 160 18.87 8.21 19.24
C TYR A 160 19.63 7.54 18.11
N THR A 161 20.64 6.74 18.46
CA THR A 161 21.28 5.80 17.54
C THR A 161 20.51 4.48 17.54
N TRP A 162 20.00 4.10 16.37
CA TRP A 162 19.24 2.86 16.16
C TRP A 162 20.20 1.70 15.86
N LYS A 163 20.07 0.59 16.58
CA LYS A 163 20.95 -0.58 16.46
C LYS A 163 20.20 -1.89 16.39
N HIS A 164 20.74 -2.86 15.68
CA HIS A 164 20.29 -4.25 15.70
C HIS A 164 21.52 -5.17 15.80
N ASN A 165 21.49 -6.14 16.73
CA ASN A 165 22.61 -7.05 17.01
C ASN A 165 23.97 -6.32 17.16
N GLY A 166 23.97 -5.15 17.81
CA GLY A 166 25.17 -4.33 18.03
C GLY A 166 25.62 -3.46 16.86
N ALA A 167 25.09 -3.67 15.65
CA ALA A 167 25.40 -2.84 14.48
C ALA A 167 24.50 -1.60 14.42
N ILE A 168 25.06 -0.46 14.02
CA ILE A 168 24.31 0.78 13.75
C ILE A 168 23.57 0.62 12.42
N LEU A 169 22.29 1.00 12.41
CA LEU A 169 21.45 0.93 11.23
C LEU A 169 21.49 2.25 10.45
N ASP A 170 21.54 2.15 9.14
CA ASP A 170 21.49 3.25 8.19
C ASP A 170 20.03 3.69 7.95
N MET A 171 19.75 4.97 8.22
CA MET A 171 18.42 5.57 8.09
C MET A 171 17.88 5.52 6.66
N SER A 172 18.75 5.53 5.65
CA SER A 172 18.36 5.53 4.23
C SER A 172 18.02 4.14 3.69
N ARG A 173 18.29 3.09 4.46
CA ARG A 173 18.16 1.69 4.03
C ARG A 173 16.94 1.01 4.64
N THR A 174 16.43 -0.01 3.95
CA THR A 174 15.37 -0.88 4.48
C THR A 174 15.90 -1.81 5.58
N LEU A 175 15.01 -2.48 6.30
CA LEU A 175 15.40 -3.45 7.33
C LEU A 175 16.29 -4.57 6.79
N VAL A 176 15.93 -5.14 5.64
CA VAL A 176 16.72 -6.21 4.99
C VAL A 176 18.11 -5.71 4.61
N GLN A 177 18.20 -4.50 4.04
CA GLN A 177 19.48 -3.87 3.68
C GLN A 177 20.34 -3.51 4.91
N ASN A 178 19.71 -3.29 6.06
CA ASN A 178 20.34 -3.12 7.37
C ASN A 178 20.63 -4.45 8.09
N ASN A 179 20.54 -5.58 7.38
CA ASN A 179 20.79 -6.91 7.92
C ASN A 179 19.85 -7.30 9.08
N VAL A 180 18.60 -6.85 8.98
CA VAL A 180 17.46 -7.26 9.82
C VAL A 180 16.53 -8.13 8.94
N PRO A 181 16.91 -9.39 8.67
CA PRO A 181 16.20 -10.25 7.73
C PRO A 181 14.80 -10.61 8.22
N ASP A 182 13.95 -10.98 7.27
CA ASP A 182 12.62 -11.51 7.55
C ASP A 182 12.69 -13.03 7.66
N ASN A 183 12.52 -13.51 8.90
CA ASN A 183 12.71 -14.91 9.25
C ASN A 183 11.40 -15.71 9.24
N ASP A 184 10.27 -15.14 8.82
CA ASP A 184 8.97 -15.81 8.91
C ASP A 184 8.96 -17.19 8.24
N ARG A 185 9.58 -17.31 7.06
CA ARG A 185 9.67 -18.59 6.34
C ARG A 185 10.50 -19.63 7.09
N GLU A 186 11.58 -19.19 7.73
CA GLU A 186 12.42 -20.08 8.54
C GLU A 186 11.67 -20.52 9.80
N LEU A 187 11.01 -19.58 10.49
CA LEU A 187 10.18 -19.86 11.67
C LEU A 187 9.04 -20.83 11.32
N GLU A 188 8.37 -20.64 10.18
CA GLU A 188 7.36 -21.57 9.65
C GLU A 188 7.91 -22.99 9.47
N GLN A 189 9.06 -23.12 8.81
CA GLN A 189 9.71 -24.41 8.57
C GLN A 189 10.11 -25.11 9.86
N LEU A 190 10.58 -24.34 10.84
CA LEU A 190 10.94 -24.82 12.18
C LEU A 190 9.73 -24.98 13.11
N ARG A 191 8.52 -24.61 12.68
CA ARG A 191 7.28 -24.61 13.47
C ARG A 191 7.39 -23.80 14.77
N LEU A 192 8.11 -22.69 14.71
CA LEU A 192 8.25 -21.73 15.79
C LEU A 192 7.16 -20.65 15.70
N ASP A 193 6.73 -20.15 16.85
CA ASP A 193 5.74 -19.07 16.94
C ASP A 193 6.38 -17.73 16.55
N ARG A 194 5.84 -17.08 15.51
CA ARG A 194 6.39 -15.82 14.97
C ARG A 194 6.26 -14.66 15.95
N ASP A 195 5.25 -14.70 16.81
CA ASP A 195 4.99 -13.63 17.78
C ASP A 195 6.05 -13.62 18.90
N LEU A 196 6.73 -14.75 19.11
CA LEU A 196 7.82 -14.86 20.09
C LEU A 196 9.18 -14.41 19.52
N TYR A 197 9.37 -14.47 18.21
CA TYR A 197 10.66 -14.19 17.54
C TYR A 197 10.64 -12.90 16.72
N VAL A 198 9.89 -11.90 17.19
CA VAL A 198 9.87 -10.57 16.58
C VAL A 198 11.24 -9.88 16.78
N PRO A 199 11.90 -9.41 15.71
CA PRO A 199 13.23 -8.80 15.81
C PRO A 199 13.19 -7.49 16.61
N SER A 200 14.26 -7.22 17.36
CA SER A 200 14.39 -6.03 18.20
C SER A 200 15.38 -5.02 17.62
N ILE A 201 14.97 -3.75 17.60
CA ILE A 201 15.79 -2.60 17.27
C ILE A 201 15.95 -1.77 18.55
N LEU A 202 17.20 -1.59 18.95
CA LEU A 202 17.58 -0.91 20.18
C LEU A 202 17.84 0.57 19.89
N LEU A 203 17.24 1.44 20.69
CA LEU A 203 17.51 2.88 20.67
C LEU A 203 18.48 3.23 21.78
N HIS A 204 19.66 3.69 21.39
CA HIS A 204 20.66 4.23 22.29
C HIS A 204 20.60 5.75 22.25
N PHE A 205 20.31 6.37 23.40
CA PHE A 205 20.34 7.83 23.51
C PHE A 205 21.75 8.34 23.21
N ASN A 206 21.85 9.34 22.33
CA ASN A 206 23.07 10.11 22.18
C ASN A 206 23.00 11.25 23.21
N ASP A 207 24.10 11.51 23.91
CA ASP A 207 24.18 12.68 24.79
C ASP A 207 24.47 13.92 23.94
N ASP A 208 23.46 14.33 23.16
CA ASP A 208 23.46 15.57 22.39
C ASP A 208 22.66 16.63 23.15
N LEU A 209 23.32 17.76 23.46
CA LEU A 209 22.68 18.97 23.99
C LEU A 209 21.82 19.62 22.89
N THR A 210 20.73 18.96 22.49
CA THR A 210 19.70 19.51 21.62
C THR A 210 18.51 19.96 22.45
N GLU A 211 18.73 20.98 23.28
CA GLU A 211 17.66 21.81 23.84
C GLU A 211 17.98 23.28 23.56
N ALA A 212 17.22 23.86 22.63
CA ALA A 212 16.91 25.29 22.54
C ALA A 212 15.54 25.46 21.85
#